data_AF-A0A2V9IVD3-F1
#
_entry.id   AF-A0A2V9IVD3-F1
#
_cell.length_a   1.000
_cell.length_b   1.000
_cell.length_c   1.000
_cell.angle_alpha   90.00
_cell.angle_beta   90.00
_cell.angle_gamma   90.00
#
_symmetry.space_group_name_H-M   'P 1'
#
loop_
_entity.id
_entity.type
_entity.pdbx_description
1 polymer ?
#
loop_
_entity_poly.entity_id
_entity_poly.type
_entity_poly.pdbx_seq_one_letter_code
_entity_poly.pdbx_strand_id
1 'polypeptide(L)'
;MVFPSRRHAAAAFLSIALWFVPGSVPLVARRQDSEEDLLARIQREQNPVKKAKYEVRLGRVKLTQAIAAYGAGDVDRCNGLVTAYLAQIKTAWTRLQRCAPD
;
A
#
# COMPACT_ATOMS: atom_id res chain seq x y z
N MET A 1 -23.39 24.89 -62.22
CA MET A 1 -24.80 24.55 -62.47
C MET A 1 -24.89 23.05 -62.64
N VAL A 2 -25.90 22.42 -62.02
CA VAL A 2 -26.35 21.00 -62.19
C VAL A 2 -25.61 19.92 -61.38
N PHE A 3 -26.23 19.57 -60.25
CA PHE A 3 -26.15 18.25 -59.59
C PHE A 3 -26.66 17.15 -60.51
N PRO A 4 -26.29 15.89 -60.23
CA PRO A 4 -27.36 14.94 -60.00
C PRO A 4 -27.18 14.15 -58.71
N SER A 5 -28.19 14.30 -57.86
CA SER A 5 -28.61 13.32 -56.86
C SER A 5 -29.17 12.09 -57.56
N ARG A 6 -28.90 10.88 -57.04
CA ARG A 6 -29.97 9.90 -56.75
C ARG A 6 -29.46 8.58 -56.14
N ARG A 7 -30.16 8.22 -55.06
CA ARG A 7 -30.56 6.87 -54.59
C ARG A 7 -29.77 6.26 -53.43
N HIS A 8 -30.44 6.35 -52.28
CA HIS A 8 -30.26 5.56 -51.08
C HIS A 8 -30.24 4.04 -51.36
N ALA A 9 -29.37 3.31 -50.68
CA ALA A 9 -29.60 1.92 -50.34
C ALA A 9 -29.01 1.66 -48.94
N ALA A 10 -29.90 1.36 -48.01
CA ALA A 10 -29.60 1.01 -46.63
C ALA A 10 -28.86 -0.34 -46.55
N ALA A 11 -27.97 -0.46 -45.57
CA ALA A 11 -27.66 -1.74 -44.95
C ALA A 11 -27.23 -1.48 -43.50
N ALA A 12 -28.19 -1.58 -42.59
CA ALA A 12 -27.95 -1.65 -41.16
C ALA A 12 -27.20 -2.96 -40.85
N PHE A 13 -25.98 -2.87 -40.34
CA PHE A 13 -25.33 -4.00 -39.68
C PHE A 13 -25.54 -3.89 -38.17
N LEU A 14 -26.72 -4.38 -37.77
CA LEU A 14 -27.00 -4.81 -36.41
C LEU A 14 -26.35 -6.18 -36.21
N SER A 15 -25.42 -6.31 -35.26
CA SER A 15 -24.92 -7.55 -34.61
C SER A 15 -23.43 -7.38 -34.22
N ILE A 16 -22.86 -7.80 -33.08
CA ILE A 16 -23.24 -8.75 -32.03
C ILE A 16 -22.24 -8.58 -30.87
N ALA A 17 -22.66 -9.05 -29.69
CA ALA A 17 -21.87 -9.46 -28.54
C ALA A 17 -21.33 -8.38 -27.61
N LEU A 18 -22.10 -8.20 -26.55
CA LEU A 18 -21.63 -8.00 -25.18
C LEU A 18 -20.47 -8.97 -24.88
N TRP A 19 -19.22 -8.54 -25.05
CA TRP A 19 -18.09 -9.25 -24.47
C TRP A 19 -18.06 -8.89 -22.99
N PHE A 20 -18.46 -9.88 -22.18
CA PHE A 20 -18.11 -10.06 -20.78
C PHE A 20 -16.81 -9.31 -20.44
N VAL A 21 -16.91 -8.17 -19.75
CA VAL A 21 -15.74 -7.59 -19.09
C VAL A 21 -15.48 -8.52 -17.91
N PRO A 22 -14.42 -9.34 -17.90
CA PRO A 22 -14.10 -10.13 -16.73
C PRO A 22 -13.93 -9.14 -15.59
N GLY A 23 -14.76 -9.30 -14.56
CA GLY A 23 -14.85 -8.38 -13.44
C GLY A 23 -13.47 -7.99 -12.98
N SER A 24 -13.17 -6.70 -13.09
CA SER A 24 -12.03 -6.09 -12.43
C SER A 24 -12.33 -6.28 -10.94
N VAL A 25 -11.80 -7.36 -10.35
CA VAL A 25 -11.76 -7.49 -8.90
C VAL A 25 -11.10 -6.20 -8.44
N PRO A 26 -11.78 -5.32 -7.67
CA PRO A 26 -11.12 -4.12 -7.21
C PRO A 26 -9.93 -4.60 -6.40
N LEU A 27 -8.72 -4.40 -6.93
CA LEU A 27 -7.50 -4.41 -6.16
C LEU A 27 -7.73 -3.31 -5.13
N VAL A 28 -8.26 -3.68 -3.97
CA VAL A 28 -8.36 -2.78 -2.83
C VAL A 28 -6.92 -2.37 -2.58
N ALA A 29 -6.58 -1.16 -3.00
CA ALA A 29 -5.28 -0.57 -2.76
C ALA A 29 -5.07 -0.69 -1.26
N ARG A 30 -4.14 -1.58 -0.88
CA ARG A 30 -3.87 -1.87 0.51
C ARG A 30 -3.51 -0.55 1.16
N ARG A 31 -4.40 0.00 1.99
CA ARG A 31 -4.21 1.30 2.63
C ARG A 31 -2.81 1.31 3.23
N GLN A 32 -1.98 2.24 2.77
CA GLN A 32 -0.64 2.38 3.28
C GLN A 32 -0.74 2.70 4.78
N ASP A 33 0.00 1.96 5.59
CA ASP A 33 -0.03 2.20 7.03
C ASP A 33 0.55 3.59 7.32
N SER A 34 -0.18 4.42 8.06
CA SER A 34 0.39 5.63 8.65
C SER A 34 1.04 5.29 9.98
N GLU A 35 1.97 6.14 10.40
CA GLU A 35 2.64 5.99 11.68
C GLU A 35 1.66 6.08 12.86
N GLU A 36 0.73 7.03 12.81
CA GLU A 36 -0.26 7.28 13.86
C GLU A 36 -1.22 6.10 14.03
N ASP A 37 -1.70 5.52 12.93
CA ASP A 37 -2.58 4.35 12.97
C ASP A 37 -1.86 3.14 13.57
N LEU A 38 -0.59 2.92 13.20
CA LEU A 38 0.20 1.84 13.78
C LEU A 38 0.48 2.05 15.27
N LEU A 39 0.83 3.26 15.69
CA LEU A 39 1.01 3.60 17.11
C LEU A 39 -0.28 3.35 17.90
N ALA A 40 -1.42 3.80 17.40
CA ALA A 40 -2.72 3.58 18.03
C ALA A 40 -3.09 2.08 18.12
N ARG A 41 -2.69 1.26 17.14
CA ARG A 41 -2.89 -0.20 17.18
C ARG A 41 -1.95 -0.88 18.17
N ILE A 42 -0.68 -0.46 18.25
CA ILE A 42 0.29 -0.99 19.22
C ILE A 42 -0.18 -0.73 20.65
N GLN A 43 -0.71 0.48 20.93
CA GLN A 43 -1.22 0.83 22.25
C GLN A 43 -2.41 -0.05 22.67
N ARG A 44 -3.35 -0.31 21.75
CA ARG A 44 -4.59 -1.06 22.04
C ARG A 44 -4.42 -2.59 22.00
N GLU A 45 -3.43 -3.11 21.28
CA GLU A 45 -3.25 -4.54 21.11
C GLU A 45 -2.66 -5.19 22.37
N GLN A 46 -3.29 -6.28 22.82
CA GLN A 46 -2.86 -7.06 23.99
C GLN A 46 -2.13 -8.34 23.58
N ASN A 47 -2.45 -8.93 22.42
CA ASN A 47 -1.78 -10.12 21.96
C ASN A 47 -0.32 -9.77 21.61
N PRO A 48 0.68 -10.37 22.27
CA PRO A 48 2.06 -9.93 22.14
C PRO A 48 2.64 -10.19 20.74
N VAL A 49 2.27 -11.29 20.09
CA VAL A 49 2.68 -11.62 18.72
C VAL A 49 2.10 -10.62 17.73
N LYS A 50 0.81 -10.30 17.87
CA LYS A 50 0.14 -9.34 16.98
C LYS A 50 0.61 -7.90 17.22
N LYS A 51 0.96 -7.56 18.47
CA LYS A 51 1.57 -6.28 18.82
C LYS A 51 2.96 -6.16 18.19
N ALA A 52 3.80 -7.20 18.27
CA ALA A 52 5.10 -7.24 17.58
C ALA A 52 4.96 -7.09 16.06
N LYS A 53 3.92 -7.68 15.44
CA LYS A 53 3.62 -7.45 14.02
C LYS A 53 3.36 -5.97 13.69
N TYR A 54 2.60 -5.24 14.53
CA TYR A 54 2.39 -3.81 14.31
C TYR A 54 3.68 -2.99 14.48
N GLU A 55 4.51 -3.36 15.45
CA GLU A 55 5.83 -2.76 15.65
C GLU A 55 6.75 -2.96 14.44
N VAL A 56 6.80 -4.16 13.85
CA VAL A 56 7.56 -4.42 12.61
C VAL A 56 7.05 -3.55 11.47
N ARG A 57 5.73 -3.40 11.31
CA ARG A 57 5.13 -2.53 10.29
C ARG A 57 5.49 -1.06 10.52
N LEU A 58 5.57 -0.61 11.76
CA LEU A 58 5.99 0.75 12.11
C LEU A 58 7.46 0.96 11.78
N GLY A 59 8.31 -0.03 12.08
CA GLY A 59 9.71 -0.03 11.65
C GLY A 59 9.83 0.16 10.13
N ARG A 60 9.03 -0.56 9.34
CA ARG A 60 9.02 -0.39 7.88
C ARG A 60 8.68 1.03 7.45
N VAL A 61 7.69 1.68 8.08
CA VAL A 61 7.34 3.08 7.80
C VAL A 61 8.54 4.00 8.05
N LYS A 62 9.21 3.85 9.20
CA LYS A 62 10.42 4.62 9.55
C LYS A 62 11.56 4.41 8.55
N LEU A 63 11.80 3.15 8.14
CA LEU A 63 12.84 2.84 7.16
C LEU A 63 12.53 3.44 5.78
N THR A 64 11.28 3.39 5.33
CA THR A 64 10.88 4.04 4.07
C THR A 64 11.09 5.56 4.13
N GLN A 65 10.73 6.20 5.25
CA GLN A 65 10.99 7.63 5.45
C GLN A 65 12.50 7.92 5.47
N ALA A 66 13.32 7.05 6.08
CA ALA A 66 14.77 7.22 6.13
C ALA A 66 15.40 7.19 4.73
N ILE A 67 14.99 6.23 3.89
CA ILE A 67 15.43 6.13 2.49
C ILE A 67 15.05 7.39 1.71
N ALA A 68 13.85 7.92 1.92
CA ALA A 68 13.42 9.17 1.29
C ALA A 68 14.27 10.38 1.76
N ALA A 69 14.56 10.48 3.05
CA ALA A 69 15.41 11.54 3.60
C ALA A 69 16.84 11.46 3.04
N TYR A 70 17.40 10.26 2.97
CA TYR A 70 18.71 10.02 2.35
C TYR A 70 18.72 10.46 0.88
N GLY A 71 17.69 10.09 0.10
CA GLY A 71 17.55 10.51 -1.29
C GLY A 71 17.42 12.03 -1.48
N ALA A 72 16.93 12.74 -0.47
CA ALA A 72 16.84 14.21 -0.45
C ALA A 72 18.13 14.89 0.05
N GLY A 73 19.16 14.14 0.44
CA GLY A 73 20.40 14.68 1.03
C GLY A 73 20.27 15.11 2.50
N ASP A 74 19.14 14.82 3.15
CA ASP A 74 18.88 15.13 4.56
C ASP A 74 19.41 13.99 5.45
N VAL A 75 20.73 14.02 5.67
CA VAL A 75 21.46 12.97 6.41
C VAL A 75 21.06 12.94 7.89
N ASP A 76 20.82 14.09 8.51
CA ASP A 76 20.43 14.17 9.92
C ASP A 76 19.07 13.53 10.16
N ARG A 77 18.09 13.85 9.32
CA ARG A 77 16.77 13.21 9.38
C ARG A 77 16.84 11.72 9.07
N CYS A 78 17.66 11.32 8.08
CA CYS A 78 17.90 9.90 7.79
C CYS A 78 18.40 9.16 9.04
N ASN A 79 19.45 9.68 9.69
CA ASN A 79 20.02 9.09 10.90
C ASN A 79 19.00 8.96 12.04
N GLY A 80 18.20 9.99 12.27
CA GLY A 80 17.12 9.96 13.25
C GLY A 80 16.08 8.85 12.95
N LEU A 81 15.69 8.71 11.69
CA LEU A 81 14.72 7.71 11.25
C LEU A 81 15.27 6.27 11.30
N VAL A 82 16.54 6.06 10.92
CA VAL A 82 17.22 4.76 11.06
C VAL A 82 17.33 4.37 12.53
N THR A 83 17.67 5.32 13.40
CA THR A 83 17.74 5.08 14.85
C THR A 83 16.38 4.65 15.41
N ALA A 84 15.30 5.35 15.02
CA ALA A 84 13.94 5.00 15.40
C ALA A 84 13.52 3.61 14.87
N TYR A 85 13.87 3.29 13.61
CA TYR A 85 13.65 1.95 13.05
C TYR A 85 14.33 0.86 13.87
N LEU A 86 15.61 1.03 14.22
CA LEU A 86 16.38 0.04 14.98
C LEU A 86 15.77 -0.18 16.37
N ALA A 87 15.38 0.89 17.06
CA ALA A 87 14.70 0.80 18.35
C ALA A 87 13.39 0.01 18.23
N GLN A 88 12.63 0.24 17.15
CA GLN A 88 11.35 -0.43 16.91
C GLN A 88 11.51 -1.94 16.65
N ILE A 89 12.48 -2.34 15.83
CA ILE A 89 12.73 -3.75 15.51
C ILE A 89 13.30 -4.49 16.73
N LYS A 90 14.18 -3.86 17.52
CA LYS A 90 14.66 -4.42 18.78
C LYS A 90 13.51 -4.70 19.74
N THR A 91 12.57 -3.76 19.86
CA THR A 91 11.38 -3.93 20.71
C THR A 91 10.52 -5.11 20.25
N ALA A 92 10.25 -5.21 18.95
CA ALA A 92 9.48 -6.32 18.38
C ALA A 92 10.17 -7.67 18.61
N TRP A 93 11.49 -7.71 18.38
CA TRP A 93 12.31 -8.90 18.58
C TRP A 93 12.28 -9.37 20.04
N THR A 94 12.55 -8.48 21.01
CA THR A 94 12.49 -8.81 22.44
C THR A 94 11.11 -9.31 22.85
N ARG A 95 10.03 -8.75 22.28
CA ARG A 95 8.69 -9.25 22.57
C ARG A 95 8.47 -10.66 22.04
N LEU A 96 8.91 -10.94 20.81
CA LEU A 96 8.78 -12.27 20.21
C LEU A 96 9.60 -13.32 20.97
N GLN A 97 10.82 -12.98 21.40
CA GLN A 97 11.65 -13.88 22.22
C GLN A 97 10.93 -14.31 23.50
N ARG A 98 10.24 -13.39 24.17
CA ARG A 98 9.46 -13.72 25.39
C ARG A 98 8.22 -14.56 25.13
N CYS A 99 7.80 -14.70 23.87
CA CYS A 99 6.65 -15.52 23.49
C CYS A 99 7.05 -16.91 22.99
N ALA A 100 8.32 -17.14 22.70
CA ALA A 100 8.80 -18.46 22.26
C ALA A 100 8.91 -19.37 23.49
N PRO A 101 8.43 -20.63 23.42
CA PRO A 101 8.75 -21.64 24.42
C PRO A 101 10.24 -22.02 24.31
N ASP A 102 10.89 -22.26 25.46
CA ASP A 102 12.27 -22.74 25.57
C ASP A 102 12.48 -24.11 24.89
#